data_AF-A0A949HRX5-F1
#
_entry.id   AF-A0A949HRX5-F1
#
_cell.length_a   1.000
_cell.length_b   1.000
_cell.length_c   1.000
_cell.angle_alpha   90.00
_cell.angle_beta   90.00
_cell.angle_gamma   90.00
#
_symmetry.space_group_name_H-M   'P 1'
#
loop_
_entity.id
_entity.type
_entity.pdbx_description
1 polymer ?
#
loop_
_entity_poly.entity_id
_entity_poly.type
_entity_poly.pdbx_seq_one_letter_code
_entity_poly.pdbx_strand_id
1 'polypeptide(L)' 'MGSEKLRKSKSVRTTISLPADDHVELEALARKHRVSVAWVIRDAVQKYLEGQPPLDRTKLNSRGEQQ' A
#
# COMPACT_ATOMS: atom_id res chain seq x y z
N MET A 1 0.06 21.79 29.95
CA MET A 1 0.32 20.41 29.47
C MET A 1 -0.92 19.92 28.74
N GLY A 2 -0.80 19.51 27.47
CA GLY A 2 -1.96 18.98 26.74
C GLY A 2 -1.90 19.25 25.23
N SER A 3 -0.89 18.71 24.55
CA SER A 3 -0.83 18.77 23.08
C SER A 3 -0.27 17.47 22.50
N GLU A 4 -0.73 16.33 23.03
CA GLU A 4 -0.40 14.99 22.52
C GLU A 4 -1.58 14.32 21.82
N LYS A 5 -2.61 15.09 21.50
CA LYS A 5 -3.75 14.58 20.73
C LYS A 5 -3.38 14.54 19.26
N LEU A 6 -3.17 13.31 18.79
CA LEU A 6 -3.25 12.91 17.39
C LEU A 6 -2.08 13.40 16.51
N ARG A 7 -0.92 12.74 16.64
CA ARG A 7 -0.04 12.51 15.48
C ARG A 7 -0.82 11.60 14.52
N LYS A 8 -1.83 12.17 13.84
CA LYS A 8 -2.57 11.55 12.73
C LYS A 8 -1.48 10.98 11.82
N SER A 9 -1.39 9.66 11.74
CA SER A 9 -0.40 8.95 10.93
C SER A 9 -0.40 9.60 9.55
N LYS A 10 0.72 10.24 9.20
CA LYS A 10 0.82 11.05 7.98
C LYS A 10 0.57 10.11 6.80
N SER A 11 -0.59 10.22 6.18
CA SER A 11 -0.89 9.50 4.94
C SER A 11 0.00 10.08 3.84
N VAL A 12 0.93 9.27 3.33
CA VAL A 12 1.77 9.64 2.20
C VAL A 12 0.99 9.33 0.92
N ARG A 13 0.83 10.34 0.06
CA ARG A 13 0.24 10.13 -1.27
C ARG A 13 1.29 9.51 -2.17
N THR A 14 1.01 8.32 -2.66
CA THR A 14 1.82 7.64 -3.68
C THR A 14 1.02 7.61 -4.97
N THR A 15 1.62 8.06 -6.08
CA THR A 15 1.03 7.94 -7.42
C THR A 15 1.65 6.72 -8.09
N ILE A 16 0.82 5.78 -8.51
CA ILE A 16 1.24 4.60 -9.28
C ILE A 16 0.33 4.47 -10.50
N SER A 17 0.88 3.92 -11.59
CA SER A 17 0.11 3.52 -12.76
C SER A 17 -0.15 2.03 -12.65
N LEU A 18 -1.43 1.65 -12.68
CA LEU A 18 -1.86 0.26 -12.70
C LEU A 18 -2.16 -0.16 -14.15
N PRO A 19 -1.92 -1.43 -14.52
CA PRO A 19 -2.45 -2.01 -15.75
C PRO A 19 -3.96 -1.79 -15.85
N ALA A 20 -4.47 -1.64 -17.09
CA ALA A 20 -5.88 -1.40 -17.33
C ALA A 20 -6.77 -2.55 -16.80
N ASP A 21 -6.30 -3.79 -16.94
CA ASP A 21 -7.00 -4.99 -16.48
C ASP A 21 -7.18 -4.98 -14.94
N ASP A 22 -6.08 -4.75 -14.21
CA ASP A 22 -6.10 -4.62 -12.74
C ASP A 22 -7.03 -3.49 -12.27
N HIS A 23 -7.05 -2.34 -12.97
CA HIS A 23 -7.94 -1.24 -12.62
C HIS A 23 -9.42 -1.61 -12.77
N VAL A 24 -9.77 -2.35 -13.83
CA VAL A 24 -11.15 -2.82 -14.06
C VAL A 24 -11.58 -3.78 -12.96
N GLU A 25 -10.72 -4.72 -12.57
CA GLU A 25 -11.01 -5.64 -11.46
C GLU A 25 -11.19 -4.89 -10.13
N LEU A 26 -10.30 -3.95 -9.83
CA LEU A 26 -10.40 -3.12 -8.62
C LEU A 26 -11.67 -2.26 -8.61
N GLU A 27 -12.11 -1.76 -9.77
CA GLU A 27 -13.37 -1.01 -9.87
C GLU A 27 -14.58 -1.92 -9.62
N ALA A 28 -14.57 -3.14 -10.16
CA ALA A 28 -15.63 -4.12 -9.90
C ALA A 28 -15.70 -4.49 -8.40
N LEU A 29 -14.56 -4.69 -7.75
CA LEU A 29 -14.44 -4.91 -6.30
C LEU A 29 -14.97 -3.70 -5.51
N ALA A 30 -14.57 -2.49 -5.88
CA ALA A 30 -15.00 -1.26 -5.25
C ALA A 30 -16.54 -1.10 -5.31
N ARG A 31 -17.13 -1.32 -6.49
CA ARG A 31 -18.59 -1.29 -6.68
C ARG A 31 -19.31 -2.36 -5.86
N LYS A 32 -18.79 -3.60 -5.85
CA LYS A 32 -19.36 -4.72 -5.08
C LYS A 32 -19.38 -4.43 -3.58
N HIS A 33 -18.31 -3.84 -3.04
CA HIS A 33 -18.17 -3.53 -1.62
C HIS A 33 -18.67 -2.13 -1.22
N ARG A 34 -19.16 -1.32 -2.18
CA ARG A 34 -19.60 0.08 -2.00
C ARG A 34 -18.52 0.98 -1.37
N VAL A 35 -17.29 0.74 -1.78
CA VAL A 35 -16.10 1.48 -1.33
C VAL A 35 -15.42 2.14 -2.53
N SER A 36 -14.47 3.03 -2.29
CA SER A 36 -13.65 3.60 -3.37
C SER A 36 -12.51 2.65 -3.75
N VAL A 37 -12.03 2.76 -5.00
CA VAL A 37 -10.85 2.01 -5.47
C VAL A 37 -9.64 2.24 -4.55
N ALA A 38 -9.43 3.46 -4.07
CA ALA A 38 -8.37 3.78 -3.12
C ALA A 38 -8.50 3.01 -1.79
N TRP A 39 -9.73 2.75 -1.32
CA TRP A 39 -9.95 1.92 -0.13
C TRP A 39 -9.59 0.47 -0.41
N VAL A 40 -9.99 -0.09 -1.56
CA VAL A 40 -9.64 -1.46 -1.97
C VAL A 40 -8.14 -1.64 -2.03
N ILE A 41 -7.42 -0.69 -2.64
CA ILE A 41 -5.96 -0.70 -2.70
C ILE A 41 -5.36 -0.66 -1.29
N ARG A 42 -5.90 0.19 -0.40
CA ARG A 42 -5.42 0.25 0.98
C ARG A 42 -5.63 -1.06 1.73
N ASP A 43 -6.81 -1.68 1.60
CA ASP A 43 -7.13 -2.98 2.24
C ASP A 43 -6.22 -4.09 1.70
N ALA A 44 -6.03 -4.15 0.38
CA ALA A 44 -5.12 -5.09 -0.26
C ALA A 44 -3.67 -4.91 0.22
N VAL A 45 -3.20 -3.67 0.34
CA VAL A 45 -1.86 -3.37 0.89
C VAL A 45 -1.75 -3.79 2.35
N GLN A 46 -2.76 -3.53 3.20
CA GLN A 46 -2.75 -3.95 4.60
C GLN A 46 -2.67 -5.48 4.71
N LYS A 47 -3.54 -6.20 4.01
CA LYS A 47 -3.54 -7.67 3.96
C LYS A 47 -2.23 -8.24 3.44
N TYR A 48 -1.65 -7.62 2.42
CA TYR A 48 -0.35 -8.02 1.90
C TYR A 48 0.75 -7.84 2.95
N LEU A 49 0.76 -6.72 3.67
CA LEU A 49 1.75 -6.46 4.74
C LEU A 49 1.56 -7.38 5.95
N GLU A 50 0.32 -7.73 6.30
CA GLU A 50 0.01 -8.68 7.40
C GLU A 50 0.40 -10.12 7.05
N GLY A 51 0.24 -10.49 5.78
CA GLY A 51 0.55 -11.83 5.27
C GLY A 51 1.99 -12.04 4.81
N GLN A 52 2.80 -10.99 4.68
CA GLN A 52 4.20 -11.08 4.29
C GLN A 52 5.09 -11.39 5.51
N PRO A 53 6.00 -12.39 5.44
CA PRO A 53 7.14 -12.39 6.35
C PRO A 53 7.91 -11.07 6.17
N PRO A 54 8.59 -10.54 7.20
CA PRO A 54 9.27 -9.26 7.10
C PRO A 54 10.19 -9.30 5.87
N LEU A 55 9.90 -8.44 4.89
CA LEU A 55 10.78 -8.22 3.76
C LEU A 55 12.14 -7.85 4.34
N ASP A 56 13.08 -8.78 4.25
CA ASP A 56 14.40 -8.67 4.86
C ASP A 56 15.13 -7.51 4.17
N ARG A 57 15.00 -6.33 4.76
CA ARG A 57 15.49 -5.04 4.25
C ARG A 57 16.99 -5.07 3.96
N THR A 58 17.70 -6.04 4.52
CA THR A 58 19.11 -6.36 4.28
C THR A 58 19.42 -6.81 2.84
N LYS A 59 18.42 -7.28 2.07
CA LYS A 59 18.64 -7.77 0.69
C LYS A 59 18.49 -6.71 -0.41
N LEU A 60 18.05 -5.49 -0.11
CA LEU A 60 17.93 -4.42 -1.12
C LEU A 60 19.23 -3.63 -1.30
N ASN A 61 20.16 -3.71 -0.35
CA ASN A 61 21.37 -2.88 -0.32
C ASN A 61 22.61 -3.57 -0.95
N SER A 62 22.47 -4.75 -1.55
CA SER A 62 23.62 -5.56 -2.01
C SER A 62 23.68 -5.78 -3.53
N ARG A 63 23.05 -4.90 -4.33
CA ARG A 63 23.02 -5.02 -5.80
C ARG A 63 23.76 -3.88 -6.53
N GLY A 64 24.78 -3.32 -5.89
CA GLY A 64 25.49 -2.14 -6.38
C GLY A 64 27.01 -2.12 -6.11
N GLU A 65 27.65 -3.28 -5.94
CA GLU A 65 29.11 -3.38 -5.99
C GLU A 65 29.46 -4.85 -6.26
N GLN A 66 29.92 -5.16 -7.47
CA GLN A 66 30.80 -6.27 -7.88
C GLN A 66 30.82 -6.32 -9.42
N GLN A 67 31.60 -5.42 -10.04
CA GLN A 67 32.68 -5.71 -11.02
C GLN A 67 33.09 -4.44 -11.74
#